data_AF-N4XP14-F1
#
_entry.id   AF-N4XP14-F1
#
_cell.length_a   1.000
_cell.length_b   1.000
_cell.length_c   1.000
_cell.angle_alpha   90.00
_cell.angle_beta   90.00
_cell.angle_gamma   90.00
#
_symmetry.space_group_name_H-M   'P 1'
#
loop_
_entity.id
_entity.type
_entity.pdbx_description
1 polymer ?
#
loop_
_entity_poly.entity_id
_entity_poly.type
_entity_poly.pdbx_seq_one_letter_code
_entity_poly.pdbx_strand_id
1 'polypeptide(L)'
;MAPPSYARATASSTSKASPNPKTPTSLSKANNSTPTSQEKKKALKRPSTLTSHQKDTITYKRDLYHITPKDASKPCFLSLLPSELRTQIYTYILPTTHYISPSWPSLSKPKHHAPPSLLHISRAIRIEAAYTYYTTTTFHFTVRNLDFSPVTRWLEDLAPHHRALLPRNHRGLSINVIPAMKNMFTYPPKGWLLDANVEHHWRACQPFGNIYTVHGEAHKMHFVIFCRLAEWWRRWGALQLKGEVKCNYAFEQSPFANPFGIPDFLDEVVLRMFLRHHACVVGMSCVDKAWRRNRRAAGMKDEGVRFLEALDTWYRDRWGKQGGVNEWNVKMEEAKKAIGRW
;
A
#
# COMPACT_ATOMS: atom_id res chain seq x y z
N MET A 1 43.37 22.00 -5.09
CA MET A 1 42.69 20.70 -4.84
C MET A 1 41.95 20.32 -6.11
N ALA A 2 42.35 19.21 -6.75
CA ALA A 2 41.81 18.78 -8.04
C ALA A 2 40.42 18.09 -7.88
N PRO A 3 39.46 18.31 -8.79
CA PRO A 3 38.16 17.65 -8.74
C PRO A 3 38.23 16.22 -9.30
N PRO A 4 37.40 15.28 -8.78
CA PRO A 4 37.37 13.91 -9.27
C PRO A 4 36.65 13.79 -10.62
N SER A 5 37.28 13.05 -11.54
CA SER A 5 36.79 12.70 -12.87
C SER A 5 35.80 11.53 -12.79
N TYR A 6 34.62 11.68 -13.37
CA TYR A 6 33.60 10.63 -13.47
C TYR A 6 33.86 9.75 -14.69
N ALA A 7 34.27 8.50 -14.46
CA ALA A 7 34.35 7.48 -15.49
C ALA A 7 32.93 7.09 -15.95
N ARG A 8 32.72 7.20 -17.26
CA ARG A 8 31.49 6.89 -17.99
C ARG A 8 31.52 5.42 -18.41
N ALA A 9 30.56 4.61 -17.97
CA ALA A 9 30.41 3.24 -18.46
C ALA A 9 29.80 3.25 -19.88
N THR A 10 30.52 2.69 -20.84
CA THR A 10 30.06 2.44 -22.21
C THR A 10 29.27 1.13 -22.26
N ALA A 11 28.18 1.15 -23.04
CA ALA A 11 27.42 -0.03 -23.40
C ALA A 11 27.89 -0.62 -24.74
N SER A 12 27.54 -1.89 -24.93
CA SER A 12 27.16 -2.58 -26.17
C SER A 12 28.19 -3.41 -26.95
N SER A 13 27.63 -4.46 -27.58
CA SER A 13 28.20 -5.49 -28.47
C SER A 13 28.70 -6.75 -27.73
N THR A 14 28.28 -7.98 -28.03
CA THR A 14 28.09 -8.63 -29.34
C THR A 14 27.16 -9.85 -29.24
N SER A 15 26.43 -10.07 -30.33
CA SER A 15 25.67 -11.26 -30.70
C SER A 15 26.56 -12.49 -30.87
N LYS A 16 26.08 -13.69 -30.51
CA LYS A 16 26.56 -14.95 -31.12
C LYS A 16 25.47 -16.02 -31.15
N ALA A 17 25.33 -16.59 -32.34
CA ALA A 17 24.34 -17.55 -32.79
C ALA A 17 24.54 -18.96 -32.21
N SER A 18 23.47 -19.76 -32.16
CA SER A 18 23.55 -21.21 -32.06
C SER A 18 22.77 -21.89 -33.19
N PRO A 19 23.30 -22.96 -33.79
CA PRO A 19 22.70 -23.65 -34.93
C PRO A 19 21.76 -24.80 -34.51
N ASN A 20 20.73 -25.00 -35.33
CA ASN A 20 19.90 -26.21 -35.41
C ASN A 20 20.72 -27.42 -35.88
N PRO A 21 20.38 -28.63 -35.42
CA PRO A 21 20.51 -29.82 -36.25
C PRO A 21 19.20 -30.61 -36.41
N LYS A 22 19.15 -31.28 -37.56
CA LYS A 22 18.03 -31.97 -38.21
C LYS A 22 17.74 -33.35 -37.60
N THR A 23 16.52 -33.81 -37.89
CA THR A 23 15.92 -35.15 -37.84
C THR A 23 16.82 -36.29 -38.35
N PRO A 24 16.56 -37.54 -37.92
CA PRO A 24 16.08 -38.56 -38.86
C PRO A 24 15.00 -39.55 -38.34
N THR A 25 14.04 -39.80 -39.24
CA THR A 25 13.43 -41.06 -39.73
C THR A 25 13.06 -42.28 -38.84
N SER A 26 11.77 -42.64 -38.98
CA SER A 26 10.90 -43.82 -38.71
C SER A 26 11.42 -45.25 -38.46
N LEU A 27 10.61 -46.02 -37.68
CA LEU A 27 10.00 -47.37 -37.88
C LEU A 27 9.66 -47.93 -36.46
N SER A 28 8.54 -48.57 -36.07
CA SER A 28 7.48 -49.35 -36.75
C SER A 28 6.30 -49.68 -35.79
N LYS A 29 5.10 -49.89 -36.39
CA LYS A 29 3.93 -50.76 -36.05
C LYS A 29 3.41 -50.96 -34.60
N ALA A 30 2.10 -50.72 -34.40
CA ALA A 30 1.06 -51.79 -34.26
C ALA A 30 -0.37 -51.21 -34.02
N ASN A 31 -1.36 -51.84 -34.65
CA ASN A 31 -2.79 -51.52 -34.64
C ASN A 31 -3.51 -51.97 -33.35
N ASN A 32 -4.56 -51.26 -32.91
CA ASN A 32 -5.97 -51.72 -33.02
C ASN A 32 -6.95 -50.95 -32.11
N SER A 33 -8.08 -50.57 -32.73
CA SER A 33 -9.45 -50.42 -32.20
C SER A 33 -9.79 -49.42 -31.08
N THR A 34 -10.61 -48.42 -31.44
CA THR A 34 -11.62 -47.74 -30.59
C THR A 34 -13.01 -48.03 -31.18
N PRO A 35 -14.12 -48.00 -30.40
CA PRO A 35 -14.85 -46.74 -30.22
C PRO A 35 -15.44 -46.55 -28.80
N THR A 36 -15.19 -45.44 -28.11
CA THR A 36 -15.96 -44.16 -28.10
C THR A 36 -16.94 -44.07 -26.93
N SER A 37 -16.53 -43.40 -25.86
CA SER A 37 -17.42 -42.50 -25.10
C SER A 37 -16.71 -41.15 -24.97
N GLN A 38 -17.36 -40.11 -25.49
CA GLN A 38 -16.82 -38.79 -25.73
C GLN A 38 -16.78 -37.96 -24.46
N GLU A 39 -15.64 -37.91 -23.78
CA GLU A 39 -15.27 -36.69 -23.06
C GLU A 39 -14.51 -35.78 -24.02
N LYS A 40 -15.13 -34.64 -24.36
CA LYS A 40 -14.44 -33.54 -25.05
C LYS A 40 -13.25 -33.11 -24.19
N LYS A 41 -12.08 -33.68 -24.46
CA LYS A 41 -10.78 -33.20 -23.96
C LYS A 41 -10.62 -31.75 -24.41
N LYS A 42 -10.99 -30.81 -23.53
CA LYS A 42 -10.65 -29.40 -23.70
C LYS A 42 -9.12 -29.34 -23.82
N ALA A 43 -8.64 -28.99 -25.01
CA ALA A 43 -7.22 -28.79 -25.27
C ALA A 43 -6.68 -27.82 -24.20
N LEU A 44 -5.72 -28.30 -23.40
CA LEU A 44 -5.06 -27.50 -22.40
C LEU A 44 -4.38 -26.33 -23.12
N LYS A 45 -4.90 -25.12 -22.88
CA LYS A 45 -4.33 -23.90 -23.47
C LYS A 45 -2.90 -23.75 -23.00
N ARG A 46 -2.00 -23.49 -23.95
CA ARG A 46 -0.57 -23.27 -23.70
C ARG A 46 -0.42 -22.13 -22.67
N PRO A 47 0.46 -22.22 -21.67
CA PRO A 47 0.56 -21.23 -20.59
C PRO A 47 0.69 -19.77 -21.08
N SER A 48 1.31 -19.56 -22.24
CA SER A 48 1.46 -18.26 -22.88
C SER A 48 0.14 -17.59 -23.34
N THR A 49 -0.94 -18.36 -23.49
CA THR A 49 -2.26 -17.86 -23.98
C THR A 49 -3.28 -17.61 -22.87
N LEU A 50 -2.91 -17.87 -21.62
CA LEU A 50 -3.73 -17.53 -20.46
C LEU A 50 -3.59 -16.04 -20.16
N THR A 51 -4.72 -15.35 -19.93
CA THR A 51 -4.70 -13.97 -19.42
C THR A 51 -4.02 -13.94 -18.06
N SER A 52 -3.41 -12.81 -17.67
CA SER A 52 -2.74 -12.67 -16.38
C SER A 52 -3.65 -13.10 -15.22
N HIS A 53 -4.93 -12.69 -15.25
CA HIS A 53 -5.95 -13.11 -14.28
C HIS A 53 -6.20 -14.62 -14.25
N GLN A 54 -6.12 -15.32 -15.39
CA GLN A 54 -6.29 -16.77 -15.47
C GLN A 54 -5.05 -17.53 -14.96
N LYS A 55 -3.83 -17.05 -15.26
CA LYS A 55 -2.60 -17.61 -14.67
C LYS A 55 -2.62 -17.52 -13.15
N ASP A 56 -3.07 -16.37 -12.66
CA ASP A 56 -3.21 -16.01 -11.26
C ASP A 56 -4.26 -16.78 -10.48
N THR A 57 -5.31 -17.25 -11.16
CA THR A 57 -6.30 -18.17 -10.61
C THR A 57 -5.83 -19.62 -10.71
N ILE A 58 -5.06 -20.00 -11.73
CA ILE A 58 -4.53 -21.36 -11.90
C ILE A 58 -3.44 -21.70 -10.89
N THR A 59 -2.54 -20.76 -10.56
CA THR A 59 -1.51 -20.99 -9.51
C THR A 59 -2.12 -21.25 -8.13
N TYR A 60 -3.36 -20.81 -7.92
CA TYR A 60 -4.00 -20.84 -6.61
C TYR A 60 -5.15 -21.86 -6.49
N LYS A 61 -5.77 -22.27 -7.60
CA LYS A 61 -6.96 -23.15 -7.58
C LYS A 61 -6.76 -24.58 -8.11
N ARG A 62 -5.55 -25.12 -8.24
CA ARG A 62 -5.45 -26.46 -8.89
C ARG A 62 -4.59 -27.55 -8.32
N ASP A 63 -4.01 -27.40 -7.14
CA ASP A 63 -3.61 -28.55 -6.35
C ASP A 63 -4.03 -28.30 -4.90
N LEU A 64 -5.05 -29.04 -4.46
CA LEU A 64 -5.38 -29.23 -3.05
C LEU A 64 -4.10 -29.63 -2.34
N TYR A 65 -3.45 -28.71 -1.63
CA TYR A 65 -2.22 -29.06 -0.93
C TYR A 65 -2.57 -30.13 0.10
N HIS A 66 -2.08 -31.35 -0.14
CA HIS A 66 -2.19 -32.39 0.86
C HIS A 66 -1.37 -31.97 2.07
N ILE A 67 -2.05 -31.73 3.18
CA ILE A 67 -1.40 -31.37 4.44
C ILE A 67 -0.89 -32.66 5.05
N THR A 68 0.41 -32.89 5.00
CA THR A 68 1.03 -34.02 5.71
C THR A 68 1.23 -33.65 7.18
N PRO A 69 0.65 -34.38 8.14
CA PRO A 69 0.91 -34.16 9.56
C PRO A 69 2.39 -34.31 9.88
N LYS A 70 2.89 -33.53 10.84
CA LYS A 70 4.28 -33.68 11.33
C LYS A 70 4.49 -35.04 11.99
N ASP A 71 3.47 -35.55 12.65
CA ASP A 71 3.44 -36.85 13.32
C ASP A 71 2.27 -37.65 12.75
N ALA A 72 2.58 -38.68 11.96
CA ALA A 72 1.58 -39.53 11.32
C ALA A 72 0.84 -40.43 12.32
N SER A 73 1.38 -40.61 13.53
CA SER A 73 0.75 -41.42 14.58
C SER A 73 -0.39 -40.70 15.30
N LYS A 74 -0.49 -39.37 15.14
CA LYS A 74 -1.51 -38.54 15.80
C LYS A 74 -2.56 -38.07 14.80
N PRO A 75 -3.85 -38.10 15.16
CA PRO A 75 -4.90 -37.59 14.29
C PRO A 75 -4.72 -36.08 14.08
N CYS A 76 -4.61 -35.66 12.82
CA CYS A 76 -4.66 -34.26 12.43
C CYS A 76 -5.96 -34.00 11.68
N PHE A 77 -7.01 -33.60 12.39
CA PHE A 77 -8.31 -33.41 11.78
C PHE A 77 -8.28 -32.37 10.65
N LEU A 78 -7.46 -31.33 10.79
CA LEU A 78 -7.32 -30.30 9.76
C LEU A 78 -6.78 -30.85 8.44
N SER A 79 -5.88 -31.86 8.45
CA SER A 79 -5.37 -32.45 7.21
C SER A 79 -6.37 -33.38 6.51
N LEU A 80 -7.33 -33.93 7.25
CA LEU A 80 -8.36 -34.83 6.73
C LEU A 80 -9.49 -34.07 6.02
N LEU A 81 -9.70 -32.80 6.37
CA LEU A 81 -10.74 -31.98 5.78
C LEU A 81 -10.42 -31.62 4.33
N PRO A 82 -11.42 -31.62 3.41
CA PRO A 82 -11.30 -31.00 2.10
C PRO A 82 -10.90 -29.52 2.19
N SER A 83 -10.21 -29.01 1.16
CA SER A 83 -9.72 -27.62 1.13
C SER A 83 -10.83 -26.58 1.30
N GLU A 84 -12.04 -26.90 0.85
CA GLU A 84 -13.23 -26.08 0.93
C GLU A 84 -13.63 -25.85 2.39
N LEU A 85 -13.67 -26.93 3.20
CA LEU A 85 -13.95 -26.84 4.63
C LEU A 85 -12.81 -26.15 5.37
N ARG A 86 -11.55 -26.39 5.00
CA ARG A 86 -10.40 -25.67 5.56
C ARG A 86 -10.49 -24.16 5.29
N THR A 87 -10.85 -23.77 4.07
CA THR A 87 -11.02 -22.36 3.68
C THR A 87 -12.15 -21.69 4.45
N GLN A 88 -13.27 -22.39 4.68
CA GLN A 88 -14.33 -21.90 5.55
C GLN A 88 -13.82 -21.68 6.97
N ILE A 89 -13.09 -22.66 7.54
CA ILE A 89 -12.47 -22.54 8.86
C ILE A 89 -11.54 -21.31 8.91
N TYR A 90 -10.70 -21.11 7.90
CA TYR A 90 -9.80 -19.94 7.85
C TYR A 90 -10.56 -18.63 7.83
N THR A 91 -11.72 -18.56 7.17
CA THR A 91 -12.55 -17.35 7.12
C THR A 91 -13.10 -16.97 8.50
N TYR A 92 -13.38 -17.96 9.37
CA TYR A 92 -13.84 -17.73 10.74
C TYR A 92 -12.70 -17.46 11.75
N ILE A 93 -11.51 -18.02 11.51
CA ILE A 93 -10.36 -17.87 12.42
C ILE A 93 -9.56 -16.60 12.13
N LEU A 94 -9.42 -16.24 10.86
CA LEU A 94 -8.64 -15.07 10.46
C LEU A 94 -9.39 -13.78 10.83
N PRO A 95 -8.68 -12.74 11.28
CA PRO A 95 -9.31 -11.50 11.69
C PRO A 95 -9.93 -10.81 10.47
N THR A 96 -11.13 -10.25 10.64
CA THR A 96 -11.75 -9.41 9.60
C THR A 96 -11.00 -8.10 9.41
N THR A 97 -10.43 -7.56 10.50
CA THR A 97 -9.64 -6.32 10.51
C THR A 97 -8.34 -6.56 11.24
N HIS A 98 -7.21 -6.20 10.64
CA HIS A 98 -5.89 -6.29 11.24
C HIS A 98 -5.31 -4.88 11.42
N TYR A 99 -5.06 -4.52 12.68
CA TYR A 99 -4.53 -3.20 13.05
C TYR A 99 -3.01 -3.21 13.06
N ILE A 100 -2.42 -2.42 12.17
CA ILE A 100 -0.97 -2.24 12.07
C ILE A 100 -0.63 -0.93 12.78
N SER A 101 -0.08 -1.05 13.98
CA SER A 101 0.27 0.11 14.81
C SER A 101 1.42 0.93 14.19
N PRO A 102 1.37 2.26 14.16
CA PRO A 102 2.60 3.03 14.00
C PRO A 102 3.47 2.67 15.21
N SER A 103 4.63 2.06 14.97
CA SER A 103 5.53 1.61 16.01
C SER A 103 5.92 2.78 16.91
N TRP A 104 5.29 2.90 18.08
CA TRP A 104 6.00 3.45 19.22
C TRP A 104 7.04 2.40 19.61
N PRO A 105 8.25 2.79 20.04
CA PRO A 105 9.19 1.88 20.68
C PRO A 105 8.60 1.50 22.05
N SER A 106 7.51 0.73 22.05
CA SER A 106 6.91 0.22 23.25
C SER A 106 7.86 -0.84 23.79
N LEU A 107 8.45 -0.52 24.94
CA LEU A 107 9.23 -1.44 25.77
C LEU A 107 8.43 -2.72 26.12
N SER A 108 7.11 -2.68 26.01
CA SER A 108 6.22 -3.84 26.04
C SER A 108 5.68 -4.15 24.63
N LYS A 109 6.15 -5.27 24.07
CA LYS A 109 5.91 -5.78 22.71
C LYS A 109 4.47 -5.56 22.19
N PRO A 110 4.23 -4.79 21.11
CA PRO A 110 2.98 -4.89 20.38
C PRO A 110 3.06 -6.11 19.45
N LYS A 111 2.45 -7.23 19.87
CA LYS A 111 2.25 -8.43 19.02
C LYS A 111 1.35 -8.16 17.78
N HIS A 112 0.81 -6.94 17.64
CA HIS A 112 -0.15 -6.56 16.59
C HIS A 112 0.45 -6.47 15.17
N HIS A 113 1.77 -6.54 15.03
CA HIS A 113 2.44 -6.58 13.73
C HIS A 113 2.64 -7.99 13.18
N ALA A 114 2.51 -9.00 14.03
CA ALA A 114 2.79 -10.36 13.62
C ALA A 114 1.69 -10.84 12.67
N PRO A 115 2.05 -11.47 11.54
CA PRO A 115 1.08 -12.21 10.76
C PRO A 115 0.37 -13.24 11.66
N PRO A 116 -0.89 -13.60 11.38
CA PRO A 116 -1.59 -14.62 12.14
C PRO A 116 -0.75 -15.90 12.24
N SER A 117 -0.69 -16.50 13.43
CA SER A 117 0.09 -17.73 13.68
C SER A 117 -0.23 -18.86 12.71
N LEU A 118 -1.46 -18.85 12.17
CA LEU A 118 -1.91 -19.75 11.11
C LEU A 118 -1.00 -19.75 9.87
N LEU A 119 -0.43 -18.60 9.50
CA LEU A 119 0.50 -18.49 8.37
C LEU A 119 1.87 -19.13 8.65
N HIS A 120 2.15 -19.51 9.89
CA HIS A 120 3.44 -20.06 10.31
C HIS A 120 3.41 -21.58 10.57
N ILE A 121 2.27 -22.25 10.41
CA ILE A 121 2.12 -23.68 10.76
C ILE A 121 2.84 -24.60 9.75
N SER A 122 2.42 -24.57 8.49
CA SER A 122 2.99 -25.40 7.42
C SER A 122 2.95 -24.66 6.09
N ARG A 123 3.71 -25.12 5.09
CA ARG A 123 3.69 -24.51 3.75
C ARG A 123 2.30 -24.58 3.11
N ALA A 124 1.62 -25.72 3.22
CA ALA A 124 0.28 -25.93 2.67
C ALA A 124 -0.75 -24.98 3.31
N ILE A 125 -0.81 -24.95 4.65
CA ILE A 125 -1.72 -24.06 5.40
C ILE A 125 -1.38 -22.61 5.13
N ARG A 126 -0.09 -22.23 5.10
CA ARG A 126 0.34 -20.86 4.80
C ARG A 126 -0.19 -20.42 3.45
N ILE A 127 -0.07 -21.25 2.42
CA ILE A 127 -0.57 -20.91 1.09
C ILE A 127 -2.05 -20.61 1.22
N GLU A 128 -2.89 -21.59 1.59
CA GLU A 128 -4.36 -21.49 1.67
C GLU A 128 -4.85 -20.32 2.55
N ALA A 129 -4.30 -20.22 3.76
CA ALA A 129 -4.67 -19.18 4.71
C ALA A 129 -4.20 -17.79 4.26
N ALA A 130 -3.04 -17.66 3.59
CA ALA A 130 -2.57 -16.36 3.11
C ALA A 130 -3.51 -15.76 2.06
N TYR A 131 -4.08 -16.56 1.17
CA TYR A 131 -5.08 -16.03 0.23
C TYR A 131 -6.30 -15.50 0.94
N THR A 132 -6.87 -16.29 1.84
CA THR A 132 -8.02 -15.83 2.64
C THR A 132 -7.65 -14.55 3.39
N TYR A 133 -6.51 -14.55 4.07
CA TYR A 133 -6.04 -13.40 4.86
C TYR A 133 -5.85 -12.14 4.01
N TYR A 134 -5.01 -12.18 2.97
CA TYR A 134 -4.66 -10.97 2.20
C TYR A 134 -5.77 -10.49 1.27
N THR A 135 -6.75 -11.32 0.91
CA THR A 135 -7.86 -10.94 0.02
C THR A 135 -9.15 -10.53 0.74
N THR A 136 -9.30 -10.85 2.03
CA THR A 136 -10.52 -10.55 2.79
C THR A 136 -10.31 -9.66 4.01
N THR A 137 -9.09 -9.63 4.58
CA THR A 137 -8.79 -8.84 5.78
C THR A 137 -8.65 -7.36 5.43
N THR A 138 -9.31 -6.48 6.18
CA THR A 138 -9.03 -5.05 6.12
C THR A 138 -7.76 -4.75 6.91
N PHE A 139 -6.72 -4.23 6.25
CA PHE A 139 -5.50 -3.80 6.93
C PHE A 139 -5.62 -2.34 7.32
N HIS A 140 -5.74 -2.09 8.62
CA HIS A 140 -5.95 -0.76 9.18
C HIS A 140 -4.64 -0.16 9.67
N PHE A 141 -4.30 1.02 9.16
CA PHE A 141 -3.13 1.81 9.54
C PHE A 141 -3.58 3.09 10.21
N THR A 142 -2.84 3.52 11.23
CA THR A 142 -2.98 4.84 11.81
C THR A 142 -1.75 5.66 11.48
N VAL A 143 -1.94 6.75 10.73
CA VAL A 143 -0.90 7.67 10.30
C VAL A 143 -0.97 8.91 11.17
N ARG A 144 0.12 9.19 11.89
CA ARG A 144 0.31 10.44 12.64
C ARG A 144 1.26 11.33 11.88
N ASN A 145 1.04 12.64 11.95
CA ASN A 145 1.96 13.61 11.39
C ASN A 145 2.25 13.41 9.88
N LEU A 146 1.32 12.81 9.14
CA LEU A 146 1.50 12.44 7.73
C LEU A 146 2.74 11.54 7.51
N ASP A 147 3.12 10.74 8.52
CA ASP A 147 4.15 9.72 8.39
C ASP A 147 3.55 8.40 7.85
N PHE A 148 3.71 8.19 6.54
CA PHE A 148 3.29 6.98 5.87
C PHE A 148 4.37 5.88 5.81
N SER A 149 5.53 6.07 6.47
CA SER A 149 6.60 5.05 6.53
C SER A 149 6.11 3.69 7.02
N PRO A 150 5.27 3.58 8.08
CA PRO A 150 4.82 2.28 8.55
C PRO A 150 4.04 1.49 7.50
N VAL A 151 3.19 2.18 6.72
CA VAL A 151 2.42 1.57 5.62
C VAL A 151 3.35 1.08 4.52
N THR A 152 4.30 1.96 4.17
CA THR A 152 5.33 1.72 3.16
C THR A 152 6.21 0.52 3.50
N ARG A 153 6.75 0.46 4.73
CA ARG A 153 7.60 -0.63 5.20
C ARG A 153 6.84 -1.94 5.25
N TRP A 154 5.62 -1.93 5.77
CA TRP A 154 4.79 -3.13 5.78
C TRP A 154 4.60 -3.71 4.36
N LEU A 155 4.35 -2.87 3.34
CA LEU A 155 4.24 -3.32 1.95
C LEU A 155 5.56 -3.81 1.33
N GLU A 156 6.69 -3.29 1.78
CA GLU A 156 8.03 -3.71 1.32
C GLU A 156 8.46 -5.02 1.99
N ASP A 157 8.11 -5.20 3.26
CA ASP A 157 8.42 -6.38 4.06
C ASP A 157 7.55 -7.59 3.70
N LEU A 158 6.40 -7.37 3.03
CA LEU A 158 5.57 -8.45 2.52
C LEU A 158 6.30 -9.24 1.43
N ALA A 159 6.29 -10.56 1.59
CA ALA A 159 6.79 -11.44 0.56
C ALA A 159 6.06 -11.20 -0.78
N PRO A 160 6.76 -11.24 -1.94
CA PRO A 160 6.16 -10.86 -3.23
C PRO A 160 4.86 -11.59 -3.57
N HIS A 161 4.76 -12.87 -3.22
CA HIS A 161 3.55 -13.68 -3.44
C HIS A 161 2.37 -13.26 -2.56
N HIS A 162 2.60 -12.77 -1.34
CA HIS A 162 1.55 -12.21 -0.49
C HIS A 162 1.11 -10.83 -0.98
N ARG A 163 2.07 -10.00 -1.38
CA ARG A 163 1.81 -8.68 -1.94
C ARG A 163 0.94 -8.76 -3.20
N ALA A 164 1.18 -9.75 -4.06
CA ALA A 164 0.38 -10.01 -5.26
C ALA A 164 -1.10 -10.36 -4.98
N LEU A 165 -1.47 -10.67 -3.73
CA LEU A 165 -2.85 -10.95 -3.33
C LEU A 165 -3.62 -9.68 -2.91
N LEU A 166 -2.92 -8.64 -2.45
CA LEU A 166 -3.53 -7.37 -2.05
C LEU A 166 -4.38 -6.68 -3.14
N PRO A 167 -4.05 -6.75 -4.45
CA PRO A 167 -4.92 -6.21 -5.50
C PRO A 167 -6.32 -6.82 -5.51
N ARG A 168 -6.43 -8.07 -5.07
CA ARG A 168 -7.68 -8.83 -5.02
C ARG A 168 -8.47 -8.56 -3.75
N ASN A 169 -7.91 -7.78 -2.83
CA ASN A 169 -8.59 -7.38 -1.63
C ASN A 169 -9.67 -6.35 -1.95
N HIS A 170 -10.92 -6.79 -1.89
CA HIS A 170 -12.07 -5.94 -2.16
C HIS A 170 -12.25 -4.82 -1.13
N ARG A 171 -11.78 -5.04 0.12
CA ARG A 171 -11.85 -4.06 1.21
C ARG A 171 -10.70 -3.04 1.15
N GLY A 172 -9.58 -3.42 0.54
CA GLY A 172 -8.39 -2.57 0.42
C GLY A 172 -7.68 -2.32 1.76
N LEU A 173 -6.72 -1.39 1.73
CA LEU A 173 -6.09 -0.86 2.94
C LEU A 173 -6.94 0.30 3.48
N SER A 174 -7.09 0.36 4.80
CA SER A 174 -7.73 1.47 5.50
C SER A 174 -6.65 2.31 6.16
N ILE A 175 -6.46 3.55 5.72
CA ILE A 175 -5.49 4.48 6.28
C ILE A 175 -6.23 5.57 7.03
N ASN A 176 -6.22 5.48 8.36
CA ASN A 176 -6.70 6.55 9.21
C ASN A 176 -5.60 7.60 9.42
N VAL A 177 -5.78 8.79 8.87
CA VAL A 177 -4.87 9.93 9.00
C VAL A 177 -5.33 10.80 10.15
N ILE A 178 -4.55 10.85 11.23
CA ILE A 178 -4.85 11.70 12.37
C ILE A 178 -4.61 13.16 11.96
N PRO A 179 -5.65 14.02 11.94
CA PRO A 179 -5.54 15.40 11.46
C PRO A 179 -4.75 16.31 12.41
N ALA A 180 -4.60 15.91 13.67
CA ALA A 180 -3.80 16.63 14.65
C ALA A 180 -2.29 16.42 14.38
N MET A 181 -1.63 17.46 13.87
CA MET A 181 -0.18 17.49 13.71
C MET A 181 0.48 17.92 15.04
N LYS A 182 1.52 17.20 15.46
CA LYS A 182 2.29 17.48 16.68
C LYS A 182 3.75 17.73 16.35
N ASN A 183 4.28 18.84 16.88
CA ASN A 183 5.71 19.13 16.82
C ASN A 183 6.38 18.50 18.04
N MET A 184 6.78 17.22 17.93
CA MET A 184 7.33 16.49 19.09
C MET A 184 8.84 16.66 19.28
N PHE A 185 9.58 17.16 18.30
CA PHE A 185 11.05 17.23 18.39
C PHE A 185 11.59 18.64 18.62
N THR A 186 12.49 18.73 19.61
CA THR A 186 13.21 19.94 20.04
C THR A 186 14.71 19.90 19.69
N TYR A 187 15.14 19.06 18.73
CA TYR A 187 16.52 19.11 18.23
C TYR A 187 16.72 20.34 17.32
N PRO A 188 17.83 21.09 17.42
CA PRO A 188 18.04 22.29 16.64
C PRO A 188 18.12 22.00 15.12
N PRO A 189 17.37 22.75 14.28
CA PRO A 189 16.53 23.90 14.62
C PRO A 189 15.12 23.51 15.12
N LYS A 190 14.65 24.20 16.16
CA LYS A 190 13.35 23.98 16.80
C LYS A 190 12.20 24.42 15.89
N GLY A 191 11.11 23.65 15.85
CA GLY A 191 9.79 24.15 15.43
C GLY A 191 9.20 23.64 14.11
N TRP A 192 9.95 22.87 13.31
CA TRP A 192 9.47 22.34 12.01
C TRP A 192 9.61 20.83 11.82
N LEU A 193 10.19 20.12 12.80
CA LEU A 193 10.30 18.66 12.78
C LEU A 193 9.02 18.02 13.33
N LEU A 194 8.49 17.05 12.59
CA LEU A 194 7.34 16.22 12.94
C LEU A 194 7.81 14.90 13.58
N ASP A 195 6.91 13.95 13.87
CA ASP A 195 7.22 12.66 14.52
C ASP A 195 8.08 11.71 13.66
N ALA A 196 9.34 12.06 13.37
CA ALA A 196 10.34 11.17 12.78
C ALA A 196 11.76 11.69 13.02
N ASN A 197 12.75 10.82 12.82
CA ASN A 197 14.15 11.24 12.82
C ASN A 197 14.43 12.28 11.71
N VAL A 198 15.42 13.15 11.92
CA VAL A 198 15.82 14.19 10.95
C VAL A 198 16.14 13.59 9.58
N GLU A 199 16.81 12.44 9.57
CA GLU A 199 17.17 11.74 8.34
C GLU A 199 15.93 11.37 7.50
N HIS A 200 14.84 10.94 8.14
CA HIS A 200 13.62 10.55 7.44
C HIS A 200 12.94 11.78 6.81
N HIS A 201 12.90 12.91 7.53
CA HIS A 201 12.43 14.18 6.97
C HIS A 201 13.25 14.58 5.75
N TRP A 202 14.57 14.39 5.81
CA TRP A 202 15.46 14.72 4.73
C TRP A 202 15.22 13.88 3.48
N ARG A 203 15.08 12.56 3.67
CA ARG A 203 14.80 11.62 2.58
C ARG A 203 13.47 11.96 1.90
N ALA A 204 12.43 12.31 2.66
CA ALA A 204 11.15 12.74 2.12
C ALA A 204 11.27 14.05 1.31
N CYS A 205 12.10 14.99 1.77
CA CYS A 205 12.27 16.28 1.11
C CYS A 205 13.21 16.26 -0.10
N GLN A 206 14.19 15.35 -0.12
CA GLN A 206 15.26 15.29 -1.12
C GLN A 206 14.75 15.37 -2.56
N PRO A 207 13.67 14.67 -2.97
CA PRO A 207 13.20 14.75 -4.34
C PRO A 207 12.69 16.15 -4.70
N PHE A 208 12.16 16.89 -3.73
CA PHE A 208 11.42 18.14 -3.95
C PHE A 208 12.26 19.40 -3.73
N GLY A 209 13.37 19.29 -2.99
CA GLY A 209 14.32 20.39 -2.79
C GLY A 209 15.09 20.28 -1.49
N ASN A 210 15.84 21.33 -1.20
CA ASN A 210 16.58 21.45 0.05
C ASN A 210 15.81 22.35 1.03
N ILE A 211 15.47 21.81 2.20
CA ILE A 211 14.74 22.53 3.25
C ILE A 211 15.45 23.82 3.70
N TYR A 212 16.78 23.87 3.66
CA TYR A 212 17.55 25.06 4.04
C TYR A 212 17.47 26.19 3.02
N THR A 213 16.97 25.92 1.81
CA THR A 213 16.70 26.98 0.82
C THR A 213 15.35 27.66 1.05
N VAL A 214 14.56 27.18 2.02
CA VAL A 214 13.26 27.74 2.38
C VAL A 214 13.43 28.72 3.53
N HIS A 215 13.09 29.98 3.29
CA HIS A 215 13.18 31.05 4.28
C HIS A 215 11.91 31.13 5.15
N GLY A 216 12.11 31.19 6.47
CA GLY A 216 11.05 31.26 7.47
C GLY A 216 10.64 29.89 8.02
N GLU A 217 10.51 29.79 9.34
CA GLU A 217 10.20 28.51 10.02
C GLU A 217 8.83 27.95 9.64
N ALA A 218 7.81 28.82 9.51
CA ALA A 218 6.49 28.42 9.03
C ALA A 218 6.54 27.84 7.60
N HIS A 219 7.34 28.42 6.71
CA HIS A 219 7.50 27.92 5.36
C HIS A 219 8.28 26.61 5.29
N LYS A 220 9.29 26.42 6.17
CA LYS A 220 9.98 25.12 6.31
C LYS A 220 9.00 24.03 6.73
N MET A 221 8.11 24.31 7.67
CA MET A 221 7.06 23.38 8.07
C MET A 221 6.12 23.04 6.90
N HIS A 222 5.62 24.07 6.20
CA HIS A 222 4.82 23.86 4.98
C HIS A 222 5.57 23.00 3.96
N PHE A 223 6.85 23.27 3.72
CA PHE A 223 7.66 22.47 2.81
C PHE A 223 7.78 21.00 3.24
N VAL A 224 8.00 20.73 4.53
CA VAL A 224 8.02 19.35 5.07
C VAL A 224 6.69 18.63 4.86
N ILE A 225 5.58 19.30 5.19
CA ILE A 225 4.23 18.75 5.02
C ILE A 225 3.97 18.43 3.55
N PHE A 226 4.30 19.36 2.65
CA PHE A 226 4.22 19.15 1.22
C PHE A 226 5.00 17.92 0.79
N CYS A 227 6.27 17.79 1.21
CA CYS A 227 7.12 16.68 0.84
C CYS A 227 6.56 15.33 1.29
N ARG A 228 6.00 15.24 2.51
CA ARG A 228 5.38 14.01 3.03
C ARG A 228 4.15 13.59 2.22
N LEU A 229 3.25 14.54 1.94
CA LEU A 229 2.07 14.30 1.10
C LEU A 229 2.48 13.91 -0.31
N ALA A 230 3.39 14.67 -0.91
CA ALA A 230 3.84 14.47 -2.28
C ALA A 230 4.57 13.14 -2.47
N GLU A 231 5.43 12.75 -1.52
CA GLU A 231 6.10 11.45 -1.53
C GLU A 231 5.08 10.32 -1.46
N TRP A 232 4.12 10.41 -0.53
CA TRP A 232 3.07 9.42 -0.37
C TRP A 232 2.22 9.27 -1.64
N TRP A 233 1.69 10.38 -2.17
CA TRP A 233 0.85 10.35 -3.37
C TRP A 233 1.62 9.88 -4.60
N ARG A 234 2.87 10.29 -4.78
CA ARG A 234 3.72 9.80 -5.88
C ARG A 234 3.92 8.30 -5.79
N ARG A 235 4.26 7.81 -4.59
CA ARG A 235 4.53 6.39 -4.35
C ARG A 235 3.27 5.56 -4.56
N TRP A 236 2.15 6.00 -4.01
CA TRP A 236 0.89 5.29 -4.10
C TRP A 236 0.28 5.35 -5.50
N GLY A 237 0.34 6.50 -6.17
CA GLY A 237 -0.05 6.63 -7.57
C GLY A 237 0.71 5.66 -8.47
N ALA A 238 2.02 5.51 -8.26
CA ALA A 238 2.83 4.53 -8.99
C ALA A 238 2.42 3.07 -8.72
N LEU A 239 1.96 2.75 -7.51
CA LEU A 239 1.43 1.42 -7.17
C LEU A 239 0.07 1.17 -7.80
N GLN A 240 -0.81 2.18 -7.83
CA GLN A 240 -2.12 2.06 -8.44
C GLN A 240 -2.10 1.97 -9.95
N LEU A 241 -1.18 2.65 -10.63
CA LEU A 241 -1.00 2.51 -12.08
C LEU A 241 -0.68 1.07 -12.49
N LYS A 242 -0.14 0.27 -11.57
CA LYS A 242 0.09 -1.17 -11.74
C LYS A 242 -1.10 -2.04 -11.32
N GLY A 243 -2.22 -1.41 -10.92
CA GLY A 243 -3.41 -2.07 -10.42
C GLY A 243 -3.22 -2.72 -9.04
N GLU A 244 -2.21 -2.31 -8.25
CA GLU A 244 -1.73 -3.15 -7.15
C GLU A 244 -2.62 -3.13 -5.90
N VAL A 245 -3.16 -2.01 -5.42
CA VAL A 245 -3.85 -2.00 -4.12
C VAL A 245 -4.85 -0.84 -4.01
N LYS A 246 -6.07 -1.12 -3.49
CA LYS A 246 -7.04 -0.08 -3.11
C LYS A 246 -6.66 0.54 -1.76
N CYS A 247 -6.75 1.86 -1.65
CA CYS A 247 -6.56 2.59 -0.40
C CYS A 247 -7.80 3.43 -0.09
N ASN A 248 -8.30 3.29 1.13
CA ASN A 248 -9.39 4.09 1.66
C ASN A 248 -8.83 4.96 2.78
N TYR A 249 -9.10 6.27 2.73
CA TYR A 249 -8.67 7.20 3.77
C TYR A 249 -9.80 7.45 4.76
N ALA A 250 -9.43 7.55 6.03
CA ALA A 250 -10.28 8.04 7.10
C ALA A 250 -9.53 9.13 7.88
N PHE A 251 -10.24 9.97 8.62
CA PHE A 251 -9.68 11.13 9.33
C PHE A 251 -10.11 11.19 10.80
N GLU A 252 -10.30 10.03 11.42
CA GLU A 252 -10.70 9.89 12.80
C GLU A 252 -9.57 10.32 13.74
N GLN A 253 -9.91 11.17 14.71
CA GLN A 253 -9.00 11.44 15.82
C GLN A 253 -8.77 10.16 16.64
N SER A 254 -7.55 10.01 17.15
CA SER A 254 -7.21 8.88 18.02
C SER A 254 -8.13 8.84 19.24
N PRO A 255 -8.74 7.70 19.60
CA PRO A 255 -9.50 7.58 20.84
C PRO A 255 -8.63 7.88 22.08
N PHE A 256 -7.30 7.76 21.99
CA PHE A 256 -6.39 8.22 23.06
C PHE A 256 -6.22 9.75 23.15
N ALA A 257 -6.54 10.48 22.08
CA ALA A 257 -6.58 11.96 22.09
C ALA A 257 -7.97 12.47 22.51
N ASN A 258 -8.99 11.63 22.39
CA ASN A 258 -10.35 11.86 22.89
C ASN A 258 -10.81 10.65 23.73
N PRO A 259 -10.25 10.45 24.94
CA PRO A 259 -10.48 9.26 25.77
C PRO A 259 -11.95 9.09 26.21
N PHE A 260 -12.76 10.13 26.05
CA PHE A 260 -14.18 10.13 26.40
C PHE A 260 -15.10 9.91 25.20
N GLY A 261 -14.55 9.80 23.99
CA GLY A 261 -15.33 9.58 22.76
C GLY A 261 -16.39 10.65 22.50
N ILE A 262 -16.25 11.84 23.09
CA ILE A 262 -17.20 12.95 22.94
C ILE A 262 -16.95 13.56 21.56
N PRO A 263 -17.78 13.30 20.55
CA PRO A 263 -17.48 13.65 19.19
C PRO A 263 -18.05 15.03 18.89
N ASP A 264 -17.58 16.10 19.50
CA ASP A 264 -18.22 17.40 19.28
C ASP A 264 -17.27 18.60 19.35
N PHE A 265 -17.42 19.48 18.34
CA PHE A 265 -16.70 20.74 18.06
C PHE A 265 -15.18 20.68 17.83
N LEU A 266 -14.41 20.03 18.71
CA LEU A 266 -12.94 20.00 18.58
C LEU A 266 -12.48 19.26 17.33
N ASP A 267 -13.18 18.19 16.94
CA ASP A 267 -12.87 17.42 15.74
C ASP A 267 -13.04 18.27 14.46
N GLU A 268 -14.12 19.04 14.39
CA GLU A 268 -14.40 19.93 13.27
C GLU A 268 -13.33 21.04 13.16
N VAL A 269 -13.00 21.69 14.28
CA VAL A 269 -11.96 22.71 14.34
C VAL A 269 -10.61 22.15 13.91
N VAL A 270 -10.24 20.98 14.41
CA VAL A 270 -8.97 20.33 14.05
C VAL A 270 -8.93 19.98 12.57
N LEU A 271 -10.04 19.54 11.97
CA LEU A 271 -10.07 19.26 10.53
C LEU A 271 -10.03 20.50 9.67
N ARG A 272 -10.71 21.58 10.07
CA ARG A 272 -10.59 22.88 9.39
C ARG A 272 -9.16 23.40 9.47
N MET A 273 -8.52 23.28 10.64
CA MET A 273 -7.10 23.62 10.80
C MET A 273 -6.21 22.72 9.94
N PHE A 274 -6.49 21.42 9.89
CA PHE A 274 -5.75 20.47 9.05
C PHE A 274 -5.87 20.82 7.58
N LEU A 275 -7.08 21.11 7.08
CA LEU A 275 -7.28 21.56 5.71
C LEU A 275 -6.49 22.85 5.46
N ARG A 276 -6.70 23.88 6.29
CA ARG A 276 -6.10 25.21 6.12
C ARG A 276 -4.56 25.20 6.18
N HIS A 277 -3.98 24.49 7.13
CA HIS A 277 -2.55 24.56 7.45
C HIS A 277 -1.73 23.39 6.91
N HIS A 278 -2.36 22.29 6.51
CA HIS A 278 -1.66 21.07 6.13
C HIS A 278 -2.07 20.55 4.75
N ALA A 279 -3.36 20.35 4.47
CA ALA A 279 -3.79 19.84 3.17
C ALA A 279 -3.70 20.91 2.05
N CYS A 280 -4.06 22.17 2.35
CA CYS A 280 -3.94 23.30 1.41
C CYS A 280 -2.50 23.75 1.15
N VAL A 281 -1.51 23.21 1.87
CA VAL A 281 -0.09 23.54 1.68
C VAL A 281 0.34 23.36 0.23
N VAL A 282 -0.23 22.37 -0.46
CA VAL A 282 -0.01 22.06 -1.88
C VAL A 282 -0.29 23.23 -2.83
N GLY A 283 -1.10 24.20 -2.40
CA GLY A 283 -1.43 25.41 -3.16
C GLY A 283 -0.72 26.68 -2.68
N MET A 284 0.15 26.58 -1.67
CA MET A 284 0.84 27.74 -1.11
C MET A 284 2.03 28.18 -1.97
N SER A 285 2.20 29.48 -2.10
CA SER A 285 3.30 30.09 -2.89
C SER A 285 4.69 29.70 -2.38
N CYS A 286 4.84 29.43 -1.07
CA CYS A 286 6.11 29.03 -0.47
C CYS A 286 6.59 27.64 -0.92
N VAL A 287 5.71 26.78 -1.44
CA VAL A 287 6.07 25.45 -1.97
C VAL A 287 5.99 25.35 -3.50
N ASP A 288 5.45 26.38 -4.17
CA ASP A 288 5.31 26.41 -5.64
C ASP A 288 6.63 26.14 -6.38
N LYS A 289 7.76 26.63 -5.86
CA LYS A 289 9.08 26.39 -6.47
C LYS A 289 9.49 24.93 -6.39
N ALA A 290 9.27 24.28 -5.25
CA ALA A 290 9.55 22.86 -5.04
C ALA A 290 8.67 21.99 -5.94
N TRP A 291 7.40 22.39 -6.05
CA TRP A 291 6.44 21.82 -6.98
C TRP A 291 6.93 21.90 -8.43
N ARG A 292 7.19 23.10 -8.97
CA ARG A 292 7.57 23.28 -10.39
C ARG A 292 8.79 22.45 -10.80
N ARG A 293 9.75 22.24 -9.89
CA ARG A 293 10.94 21.40 -10.14
C ARG A 293 10.60 19.93 -10.42
N ASN A 294 9.49 19.42 -9.86
CA ASN A 294 9.08 18.01 -9.98
C ASN A 294 7.78 17.80 -10.74
N ARG A 295 7.37 18.76 -11.57
CA ARG A 295 6.14 18.70 -12.36
C ARG A 295 5.99 17.47 -13.26
N ARG A 296 7.08 16.72 -13.49
CA ARG A 296 7.11 15.52 -14.33
C ARG A 296 6.85 14.21 -13.57
N ALA A 297 6.66 14.23 -12.25
CA ALA A 297 6.36 13.02 -11.48
C ALA A 297 4.90 12.58 -11.68
N ALA A 298 4.67 11.76 -12.70
CA ALA A 298 3.37 11.17 -13.00
C ALA A 298 2.79 10.44 -11.76
N GLY A 299 1.48 10.61 -11.51
CA GLY A 299 0.72 9.83 -10.53
C GLY A 299 0.38 10.51 -9.20
N MET A 300 0.85 11.73 -8.94
CA MET A 300 0.49 12.45 -7.70
C MET A 300 -0.95 13.00 -7.70
N LYS A 301 -1.42 13.46 -8.86
CA LYS A 301 -2.71 14.14 -9.01
C LYS A 301 -3.88 13.26 -8.56
N ASP A 302 -4.02 12.07 -9.15
CA ASP A 302 -5.19 11.21 -8.92
C ASP A 302 -5.29 10.81 -7.45
N GLU A 303 -4.17 10.48 -6.83
CA GLU A 303 -4.16 10.10 -5.42
C GLU A 303 -4.39 11.30 -4.50
N GLY A 304 -3.81 12.46 -4.83
CA GLY A 304 -4.05 13.70 -4.10
C GLY A 304 -5.52 14.11 -4.13
N VAL A 305 -6.18 13.97 -5.28
CA VAL A 305 -7.63 14.22 -5.42
C VAL A 305 -8.42 13.24 -4.56
N ARG A 306 -8.14 11.93 -4.63
CA ARG A 306 -8.85 10.94 -3.80
C ARG A 306 -8.67 11.16 -2.30
N PHE A 307 -7.47 11.58 -1.87
CA PHE A 307 -7.21 11.94 -0.49
C PHE A 307 -8.10 13.12 -0.05
N LEU A 308 -8.19 14.17 -0.86
CA LEU A 308 -9.04 15.34 -0.58
C LEU A 308 -10.54 15.01 -0.66
N GLU A 309 -10.96 14.15 -1.59
CA GLU A 309 -12.34 13.68 -1.69
C GLU A 309 -12.75 12.85 -0.48
N ALA A 310 -11.87 11.98 0.01
CA ALA A 310 -12.11 11.24 1.24
C ALA A 310 -12.19 12.18 2.45
N LEU A 311 -11.35 13.21 2.50
CA LEU A 311 -11.41 14.24 3.55
C LEU A 311 -12.72 15.03 3.50
N ASP A 312 -13.15 15.45 2.29
CA ASP A 312 -14.40 16.17 2.08
C ASP A 312 -15.62 15.33 2.44
N THR A 313 -15.65 14.07 2.00
CA THR A 313 -16.73 13.11 2.33
C THR A 313 -16.83 12.91 3.84
N TRP A 314 -15.69 12.65 4.50
CA TRP A 314 -15.65 12.45 5.95
C TRP A 314 -16.15 13.68 6.72
N TYR A 315 -15.79 14.89 6.27
CA TYR A 315 -16.28 16.13 6.87
C TYR A 315 -17.79 16.34 6.62
N ARG A 316 -18.26 16.13 5.39
CA ARG A 316 -19.67 16.33 5.01
C ARG A 316 -20.61 15.36 5.71
N ASP A 317 -20.22 14.10 5.82
CA ASP A 317 -21.01 13.06 6.49
C ASP A 317 -21.30 13.42 7.96
N ARG A 318 -20.43 14.19 8.60
CA ARG A 318 -20.55 14.60 10.01
C ARG A 318 -21.12 16.02 10.20
N TRP A 319 -20.70 16.99 9.40
CA TRP A 319 -21.02 18.42 9.61
C TRP A 319 -21.62 19.14 8.40
N GLY A 320 -21.95 18.44 7.32
CA GLY A 320 -22.41 19.04 6.05
C GLY A 320 -23.68 19.90 6.13
N LYS A 321 -24.37 19.95 7.27
CA LYS A 321 -25.58 20.74 7.51
C LYS A 321 -25.34 22.09 8.23
N GLN A 322 -24.11 22.40 8.63
CA GLN A 322 -23.80 23.61 9.43
C GLN A 322 -23.29 24.80 8.60
N GLY A 323 -23.50 26.04 9.08
CA GLY A 323 -23.22 27.29 8.35
C GLY A 323 -21.75 27.56 7.99
N GLY A 324 -20.78 26.86 8.60
CA GLY A 324 -19.36 26.99 8.25
C GLY A 324 -18.90 26.19 7.02
N VAL A 325 -19.84 25.54 6.31
CA VAL A 325 -19.59 24.82 5.06
C VAL A 325 -19.01 25.71 3.95
N ASN A 326 -19.28 27.02 3.96
CA ASN A 326 -18.78 27.92 2.92
C ASN A 326 -17.25 28.08 2.92
N GLU A 327 -16.63 28.29 4.09
CA GLU A 327 -15.16 28.41 4.18
C GLU A 327 -14.48 27.09 3.82
N TRP A 328 -15.03 25.97 4.31
CA TRP A 328 -14.55 24.62 3.98
C TRP A 328 -14.57 24.37 2.47
N ASN A 329 -15.69 24.64 1.81
CA ASN A 329 -15.83 24.45 0.37
C ASN A 329 -14.81 25.28 -0.42
N VAL A 330 -14.65 26.56 -0.08
CA VAL A 330 -13.67 27.43 -0.74
C VAL A 330 -12.25 26.87 -0.60
N LYS A 331 -11.86 26.47 0.62
CA LYS A 331 -10.52 25.91 0.88
C LYS A 331 -10.31 24.55 0.21
N MET A 332 -11.32 23.70 0.21
CA MET A 332 -11.30 22.40 -0.45
C MET A 332 -11.15 22.55 -1.97
N GLU A 333 -11.89 23.46 -2.58
CA GLU A 333 -11.77 23.76 -4.01
C GLU A 333 -10.43 24.41 -4.35
N GLU A 334 -9.89 25.30 -3.51
CA GLU A 334 -8.53 25.83 -3.66
C GLU A 334 -7.48 24.70 -3.63
N ALA A 335 -7.60 23.75 -2.71
CA ALA A 335 -6.71 22.59 -2.60
C ALA A 335 -6.84 21.66 -3.82
N LYS A 336 -8.05 21.30 -4.21
CA LYS A 336 -8.33 20.47 -5.40
C LYS A 336 -7.82 21.13 -6.67
N LYS A 337 -8.04 22.45 -6.84
CA LYS A 337 -7.50 23.22 -7.98
C LYS A 337 -5.98 23.24 -7.97
N ALA A 338 -5.35 23.37 -6.80
CA ALA A 338 -3.91 23.32 -6.67
C ALA A 338 -3.36 21.95 -7.11
N ILE A 339 -3.94 20.85 -6.65
CA ILE A 339 -3.59 19.48 -7.07
C ILE A 339 -3.93 19.26 -8.55
N GLY A 340 -5.00 19.84 -9.06
CA GLY A 340 -5.39 19.74 -10.47
C GLY A 340 -4.41 20.37 -11.45
N ARG A 341 -3.56 21.30 -10.97
CA ARG A 341 -2.43 21.87 -11.74
C ARG A 341 -1.23 20.94 -11.82
N TRP A 342 -1.23 19.85 -11.04
CA TRP A 342 -0.21 18.81 -11.05
C TRP A 342 -0.47 17.81 -12.17
#